data_AF-A0A497Q4H7-F1
#
_entry.id   AF-A0A497Q4H7-F1
#
_cell.length_a   1.000
_cell.length_b   1.000
_cell.length_c   1.000
_cell.angle_alpha   90.00
_cell.angle_beta   90.00
_cell.angle_gamma   90.00
#
_symmetry.space_group_name_H-M   'P 1'
#
loop_
_entity.id
_entity.type
_entity.pdbx_description
1 polymer ?
#
loop_
_entity_poly.entity_id
_entity_poly.type
_entity_poly.pdbx_seq_one_letter_code
_entity_poly.pdbx_strand_id
1 'polypeptide(L)'
;LVNLTTILVRKPEEFQVVVGHDEVALPALASGCDGAILASANIFPDRYIKMQAALAQGDLKEALIIQRSIQKTVRIIVNKGGGLAVKAALNMMGIPVGHARAPLIEGDLLSYEDIDELRTCLEDLQLIKRGPVTFRVGDHAIVAEAYPKAVGLVPDEVPDLTLLHGEALAGTGLEVAHVDLVMGLKSGPVSVALEGAGRMMEGFHPSNVIKDLEPTTVFAPTVTITGELHKKLVYDVAQRAVADAVRRTVTDRIFPEELVSDIIIAVNVFVHPKANNAKRVHINNFRATRFAIRRAIEGRQSVEEIVARRDSARHPFAYNP
;
A
#
# COMPACT_ATOMS: atom_id res chain seq x y z
N LEU A 1 7.76 19.16 -21.39
CA LEU A 1 9.17 19.49 -21.75
C LEU A 1 9.28 20.32 -23.03
N VAL A 2 8.55 20.02 -24.13
CA VAL A 2 8.65 20.79 -25.40
C VAL A 2 8.42 22.30 -25.22
N ASN A 3 7.42 22.70 -24.45
CA ASN A 3 7.19 24.14 -24.18
C ASN A 3 8.21 24.74 -23.21
N LEU A 4 8.79 23.94 -22.31
CA LEU A 4 9.74 24.42 -21.30
C LEU A 4 11.02 24.93 -21.95
N THR A 5 11.62 24.17 -22.86
CA THR A 5 12.85 24.58 -23.55
C THR A 5 12.62 25.82 -24.41
N THR A 6 11.44 25.97 -25.00
CA THR A 6 11.05 27.19 -25.73
C THR A 6 11.02 28.41 -24.81
N ILE A 7 10.48 28.27 -23.60
CA ILE A 7 10.49 29.34 -22.59
C ILE A 7 11.93 29.66 -22.18
N LEU A 8 12.75 28.66 -21.87
CA LEU A 8 14.14 28.85 -21.43
C LEU A 8 15.01 29.58 -22.48
N VAL A 9 14.76 29.35 -23.77
CA VAL A 9 15.50 30.03 -24.86
C VAL A 9 15.01 31.45 -25.10
N ARG A 10 13.72 31.73 -24.87
CA ARG A 10 13.10 33.03 -25.19
C ARG A 10 12.98 33.98 -24.01
N LYS A 11 13.21 33.51 -22.79
CA LYS A 11 13.07 34.31 -21.58
C LYS A 11 14.09 35.47 -21.58
N PRO A 12 13.72 36.65 -21.05
CA PRO A 12 14.71 37.66 -20.66
C PRO A 12 15.73 37.10 -19.67
N GLU A 13 16.93 37.68 -19.61
CA GLU A 13 18.04 37.19 -18.78
C GLU A 13 17.64 37.07 -17.29
N GLU A 14 16.99 38.10 -16.75
CA GLU A 14 16.54 38.17 -15.35
C GLU A 14 15.27 37.37 -15.03
N PHE A 15 14.60 36.80 -16.04
CA PHE A 15 13.36 36.07 -15.81
C PHE A 15 13.65 34.66 -15.27
N GLN A 16 13.11 34.33 -14.10
CA GLN A 16 13.27 33.00 -13.49
C GLN A 16 12.19 32.03 -13.98
N VAL A 17 12.60 30.80 -14.28
CA VAL A 17 11.74 29.70 -14.72
C VAL A 17 11.82 28.57 -13.71
N VAL A 18 10.68 28.22 -13.12
CA VAL A 18 10.58 27.11 -12.15
C VAL A 18 9.69 25.99 -12.68
N VAL A 19 10.04 24.74 -12.37
CA VAL A 19 9.22 23.57 -12.71
C VAL A 19 8.17 23.31 -11.63
N GLY A 20 6.91 23.16 -12.06
CA GLY A 20 5.77 22.86 -11.19
C GLY A 20 5.29 21.42 -11.23
N HIS A 21 6.05 20.50 -11.84
CA HIS A 21 5.64 19.10 -12.05
C HIS A 21 6.69 18.13 -11.50
N ASP A 22 6.39 17.56 -10.34
CA ASP A 22 7.28 16.75 -9.51
C ASP A 22 7.93 15.57 -10.27
N GLU A 23 7.20 14.90 -11.18
CA GLU A 23 7.69 13.73 -11.93
C GLU A 23 8.83 14.06 -12.90
N VAL A 24 9.00 15.34 -13.25
CA VAL A 24 10.00 15.81 -14.21
C VAL A 24 10.90 16.89 -13.60
N ALA A 25 10.99 16.95 -12.27
CA ALA A 25 11.81 17.93 -11.56
C ALA A 25 13.27 17.87 -12.01
N LEU A 26 13.90 16.68 -11.94
CA LEU A 26 15.29 16.49 -12.40
C LEU A 26 15.54 16.94 -13.85
N PRO A 27 14.84 16.41 -14.88
CA PRO A 27 15.12 16.82 -16.25
C PRO A 27 14.83 18.30 -16.52
N ALA A 28 13.88 18.91 -15.81
CA ALA A 28 13.61 20.34 -15.94
C ALA A 28 14.75 21.20 -15.35
N LEU A 29 15.23 20.85 -14.15
CA LEU A 29 16.41 21.48 -13.54
C LEU A 29 17.65 21.32 -14.44
N ALA A 30 17.89 20.12 -14.95
CA ALA A 30 19.00 19.85 -15.87
C ALA A 30 18.90 20.61 -17.20
N SER A 31 17.68 21.00 -17.61
CA SER A 31 17.46 21.81 -18.81
C SER A 31 17.72 23.31 -18.58
N GLY A 32 17.93 23.74 -17.34
CA GLY A 32 18.19 25.15 -16.98
C GLY A 32 17.04 25.86 -16.26
N CYS A 33 16.09 25.15 -15.65
CA CYS A 33 15.17 25.79 -14.70
C CYS A 33 15.94 26.27 -13.47
N ASP A 34 15.60 27.47 -12.99
CA ASP A 34 16.21 28.09 -11.81
C ASP A 34 15.78 27.42 -10.49
N GLY A 35 14.67 26.68 -10.50
CA GLY A 35 14.17 25.98 -9.32
C GLY A 35 12.91 25.16 -9.60
N ALA A 36 12.24 24.75 -8.51
CA ALA A 36 11.04 23.95 -8.57
C ALA A 36 10.03 24.33 -7.47
N ILE A 37 8.74 24.30 -7.80
CA ILE A 37 7.63 24.47 -6.86
C ILE A 37 6.82 23.17 -6.89
N LEU A 38 7.01 22.33 -5.88
CA LEU A 38 6.58 20.93 -5.92
C LEU A 38 5.69 20.59 -4.73
N ALA A 39 4.58 19.90 -4.96
CA ALA A 39 3.69 19.49 -3.88
C ALA A 39 4.38 18.50 -2.93
N SER A 40 5.10 17.52 -3.49
CA SER A 40 5.78 16.48 -2.71
C SER A 40 7.02 16.98 -1.95
N ALA A 41 7.54 18.17 -2.28
CA ALA A 41 8.63 18.79 -1.51
C ALA A 41 8.20 19.14 -0.08
N ASN A 42 6.90 19.20 0.24
CA ASN A 42 6.42 19.33 1.62
C ASN A 42 6.71 18.06 2.46
N ILE A 43 6.86 16.90 1.82
CA ILE A 43 6.99 15.60 2.49
C ILE A 43 8.47 15.23 2.66
N PHE A 44 9.29 15.47 1.64
CA PHE A 44 10.72 15.10 1.63
C PHE A 44 11.61 16.16 0.96
N PRO A 45 11.64 17.41 1.47
CA PRO A 45 12.40 18.51 0.85
C PRO A 45 13.89 18.17 0.70
N ASP A 46 14.47 17.46 1.67
CA ASP A 46 15.88 17.05 1.66
C ASP A 46 16.26 16.23 0.43
N ARG A 47 15.33 15.45 -0.14
CA ARG A 47 15.59 14.66 -1.35
C ARG A 47 15.77 15.60 -2.54
N TYR A 48 14.91 16.61 -2.68
CA TYR A 48 15.03 17.60 -3.75
C TYR A 48 16.28 18.47 -3.62
N ILE A 49 16.61 18.90 -2.39
CA ILE A 49 17.84 19.67 -2.12
C ILE A 49 19.08 18.85 -2.50
N LYS A 50 19.16 17.58 -2.07
CA LYS A 50 20.25 16.67 -2.43
C LYS A 50 20.34 16.43 -3.94
N MET A 51 19.20 16.25 -4.60
CA MET A 51 19.13 16.06 -6.05
C MET A 51 19.65 17.30 -6.81
N GLN A 52 19.27 18.50 -6.39
CA GLN A 52 19.74 19.75 -6.99
C GLN A 52 21.25 19.95 -6.74
N ALA A 53 21.74 19.65 -5.52
CA ALA A 53 23.16 19.74 -5.20
C ALA A 53 23.99 18.75 -6.03
N ALA A 54 23.53 17.50 -6.18
CA ALA A 54 24.19 16.50 -7.02
C ALA A 54 24.25 16.96 -8.48
N LEU A 55 23.15 17.47 -9.02
CA LEU A 55 23.11 18.02 -10.38
C LEU A 55 24.09 19.21 -10.55
N ALA A 56 24.15 20.13 -9.59
CA ALA A 56 25.06 21.28 -9.63
C ALA A 56 26.55 20.88 -9.59
N GLN A 57 26.86 19.74 -8.98
CA GLN A 57 28.21 19.16 -8.95
C GLN A 57 28.52 18.30 -10.19
N GLY A 58 27.57 18.14 -11.12
CA GLY A 58 27.70 17.27 -12.29
C GLY A 58 27.47 15.78 -11.99
N ASP A 59 27.06 15.41 -10.78
CA ASP A 59 26.72 14.03 -10.42
C ASP A 59 25.29 13.68 -10.84
N LEU A 60 25.12 13.48 -12.15
CA LEU A 60 23.84 13.06 -12.72
C LEU A 60 23.40 11.68 -12.21
N LYS A 61 24.33 10.80 -11.84
CA LYS A 61 24.02 9.45 -11.39
C LYS A 61 23.28 9.51 -10.05
N GLU A 62 23.80 10.26 -9.09
CA GLU A 62 23.15 10.44 -7.79
C GLU A 62 21.80 11.14 -7.94
N ALA A 63 21.73 12.19 -8.76
CA ALA A 63 20.47 12.89 -9.02
C ALA A 63 19.38 11.96 -9.59
N LEU A 64 19.76 11.05 -10.51
CA LEU A 64 18.86 10.03 -11.06
C LEU A 64 18.40 9.02 -10.01
N ILE A 65 19.29 8.57 -9.12
CA ILE A 65 18.95 7.67 -8.02
C ILE A 65 17.90 8.32 -7.14
N ILE A 66 18.10 9.59 -6.78
CA ILE A 66 17.18 10.33 -5.92
C ILE A 66 15.81 10.50 -6.59
N GLN A 67 15.72 11.04 -7.82
CA GLN A 67 14.44 11.20 -8.53
C GLN A 67 13.70 9.87 -8.65
N ARG A 68 14.40 8.78 -8.99
CA ARG A 68 13.79 7.45 -9.13
C ARG A 68 13.28 6.90 -7.79
N SER A 69 13.99 7.16 -6.68
CA SER A 69 13.59 6.70 -5.35
C SER A 69 12.27 7.29 -4.87
N ILE A 70 11.96 8.53 -5.23
CA ILE A 70 10.74 9.24 -4.82
C ILE A 70 9.60 9.12 -5.84
N GLN A 71 9.88 8.63 -7.05
CA GLN A 71 8.95 8.67 -8.19
C GLN A 71 7.59 8.02 -7.90
N LYS A 72 7.57 6.93 -7.13
CA LYS A 72 6.35 6.20 -6.79
C LYS A 72 5.42 7.07 -5.92
N THR A 73 5.97 7.68 -4.87
CA THR A 73 5.25 8.62 -4.00
C THR A 73 4.79 9.85 -4.75
N VAL A 74 5.69 10.43 -5.55
CA VAL A 74 5.41 11.59 -6.41
C VAL A 74 4.23 11.31 -7.34
N ARG A 75 4.20 10.14 -7.97
CA ARG A 75 3.12 9.76 -8.90
C ARG A 75 1.75 9.73 -8.22
N ILE A 76 1.67 9.29 -6.97
CA ILE A 76 0.42 9.31 -6.20
C ILE A 76 0.01 10.77 -5.96
N ILE A 77 0.93 11.60 -5.48
CA ILE A 77 0.67 13.01 -5.16
C ILE A 77 0.19 13.81 -6.38
N VAL A 78 0.86 13.64 -7.51
CA VAL A 78 0.53 14.34 -8.76
C VAL A 78 -0.83 13.89 -9.30
N ASN A 79 -1.10 12.58 -9.33
CA ASN A 79 -2.30 12.05 -9.97
C ASN A 79 -3.56 12.06 -9.10
N LYS A 80 -3.42 12.13 -7.76
CA LYS A 80 -4.53 12.02 -6.80
C LYS A 80 -4.86 13.34 -6.10
N GLY A 81 -4.21 14.42 -6.53
CA GLY A 81 -4.38 15.77 -6.00
C GLY A 81 -3.41 16.06 -4.86
N GLY A 82 -2.50 17.01 -5.10
CA GLY A 82 -1.44 17.36 -4.14
C GLY A 82 -1.98 17.77 -2.77
N GLY A 83 -3.09 18.51 -2.71
CA GLY A 83 -3.67 18.95 -1.45
C GLY A 83 -4.16 17.81 -0.54
N LEU A 84 -4.75 16.75 -1.11
CA LEU A 84 -5.22 15.58 -0.35
C LEU A 84 -4.05 14.67 0.03
N ALA A 85 -3.27 14.25 -0.98
CA ALA A 85 -2.19 13.29 -0.78
C ALA A 85 -1.07 13.82 0.14
N VAL A 86 -0.69 15.09 0.01
CA VAL A 86 0.33 15.70 0.89
C VAL A 86 -0.17 15.76 2.33
N LYS A 87 -1.44 16.15 2.54
CA LYS A 87 -2.00 16.18 3.90
C LYS A 87 -2.08 14.79 4.53
N ALA A 88 -2.54 13.80 3.78
CA ALA A 88 -2.56 12.41 4.23
C ALA A 88 -1.16 11.93 4.61
N ALA A 89 -0.15 12.20 3.78
CA ALA A 89 1.24 11.86 4.07
C ALA A 89 1.77 12.53 5.34
N LEU A 90 1.62 13.85 5.45
CA LEU A 90 2.09 14.62 6.61
C LEU A 90 1.42 14.15 7.91
N ASN A 91 0.11 13.92 7.89
CA ASN A 91 -0.60 13.38 9.05
C ASN A 91 -0.06 11.99 9.44
N MET A 92 0.17 11.07 8.49
CA MET A 92 0.78 9.76 8.78
C MET A 92 2.20 9.87 9.35
N MET A 93 2.97 10.88 8.93
CA MET A 93 4.29 11.21 9.47
C MET A 93 4.25 11.87 10.86
N GLY A 94 3.05 12.20 11.37
CA GLY A 94 2.84 12.85 12.66
C GLY A 94 2.90 14.38 12.64
N ILE A 95 2.80 15.01 11.46
CA ILE A 95 2.73 16.46 11.29
C ILE A 95 1.25 16.86 11.17
N PRO A 96 0.66 17.55 12.17
CA PRO A 96 -0.77 17.81 12.20
C PRO A 96 -1.14 18.93 11.22
N VAL A 97 -1.72 18.56 10.06
CA VAL A 97 -2.15 19.50 9.01
C VAL A 97 -3.66 19.50 8.77
N GLY A 98 -4.39 18.73 9.59
CA GLY A 98 -5.83 18.52 9.49
C GLY A 98 -6.25 17.87 8.19
N HIS A 99 -7.55 17.90 7.90
CA HIS A 99 -8.11 17.36 6.66
C HIS A 99 -8.14 18.42 5.55
N ALA A 100 -8.35 17.97 4.31
CA ALA A 100 -8.69 18.88 3.23
C ALA A 100 -10.12 19.43 3.42
N ARG A 101 -10.36 20.65 2.93
CA ARG A 101 -11.71 21.22 2.90
C ARG A 101 -12.45 20.67 1.68
N ALA A 102 -13.76 20.43 1.83
CA ALA A 102 -14.65 20.12 0.72
C ALA A 102 -14.49 21.15 -0.43
N PRO A 103 -14.60 20.73 -1.71
CA PRO A 103 -15.09 19.43 -2.18
C PRO A 103 -14.02 18.31 -2.23
N LEU A 104 -12.79 18.53 -1.74
CA LEU A 104 -11.75 17.50 -1.71
C LEU A 104 -12.00 16.53 -0.54
N ILE A 105 -12.19 15.24 -0.85
CA ILE A 105 -12.55 14.20 0.13
C ILE A 105 -11.69 12.95 -0.10
N GLU A 106 -11.23 12.33 1.00
CA GLU A 106 -10.58 11.02 0.96
C GLU A 106 -11.59 9.91 0.62
N GLY A 107 -11.18 8.95 -0.21
CA GLY A 107 -12.06 7.92 -0.77
C GLY A 107 -12.59 8.26 -2.17
N ASP A 108 -12.46 9.51 -2.62
CA ASP A 108 -12.78 9.94 -3.99
C ASP A 108 -11.50 10.06 -4.84
N LEU A 109 -10.97 11.27 -5.05
CA LEU A 109 -9.75 11.51 -5.82
C LEU A 109 -8.53 10.73 -5.29
N LEU A 110 -8.40 10.65 -3.96
CA LEU A 110 -7.42 9.83 -3.28
C LEU A 110 -8.14 8.63 -2.68
N SER A 111 -8.12 7.50 -3.37
CA SER A 111 -8.80 6.28 -2.91
C SER A 111 -8.15 5.70 -1.66
N TYR A 112 -8.86 4.82 -0.95
CA TYR A 112 -8.27 4.11 0.20
C TYR A 112 -7.09 3.21 -0.19
N GLU A 113 -7.11 2.64 -1.40
CA GLU A 113 -5.98 1.93 -1.98
C GLU A 113 -4.77 2.87 -2.16
N ASP A 114 -4.99 4.09 -2.63
CA ASP A 114 -3.92 5.08 -2.79
C ASP A 114 -3.33 5.50 -1.44
N ILE A 115 -4.14 5.58 -0.38
CA ILE A 115 -3.68 5.89 0.99
C ILE A 115 -2.79 4.76 1.51
N ASP A 116 -3.21 3.50 1.36
CA ASP A 116 -2.42 2.35 1.79
C ASP A 116 -1.10 2.22 0.99
N GLU A 117 -1.14 2.55 -0.31
CA GLU A 117 0.05 2.60 -1.16
C GLU A 117 0.98 3.74 -0.76
N LEU A 118 0.43 4.93 -0.51
CA LEU A 118 1.17 6.11 -0.05
C LEU A 118 1.89 5.80 1.26
N ARG A 119 1.19 5.20 2.22
CA ARG A 119 1.78 4.75 3.49
C ARG A 119 2.97 3.83 3.28
N THR A 120 2.81 2.82 2.42
CA THR A 120 3.89 1.87 2.10
C THR A 120 5.10 2.60 1.51
N CYS A 121 4.87 3.58 0.63
CA CYS A 121 5.96 4.37 0.06
C CYS A 121 6.66 5.25 1.11
N LEU A 122 5.93 5.82 2.07
CA LEU A 122 6.51 6.61 3.16
C LEU A 122 7.35 5.74 4.12
N GLU A 123 6.91 4.50 4.38
CA GLU A 123 7.68 3.53 5.16
C GLU A 123 8.96 3.10 4.44
N ASP A 124 8.88 2.80 3.14
CA ASP A 124 10.05 2.47 2.30
C ASP A 124 11.06 3.63 2.25
N LEU A 125 10.58 4.87 2.25
CA LEU A 125 11.41 6.08 2.31
C LEU A 125 11.91 6.44 3.71
N GLN A 126 11.54 5.65 4.73
CA GLN A 126 11.86 5.86 6.15
C GLN A 126 11.34 7.20 6.71
N LEU A 127 10.19 7.65 6.21
CA LEU A 127 9.55 8.91 6.62
C LEU A 127 8.52 8.72 7.75
N ILE A 128 8.03 7.49 7.95
CA ILE A 128 7.20 7.13 9.11
C ILE A 128 8.11 6.68 10.25
N LYS A 129 7.94 7.30 11.43
CA LYS A 129 8.70 6.94 12.63
C LYS A 129 8.35 5.52 13.06
N ARG A 130 9.36 4.77 13.48
CA ARG A 130 9.20 3.47 14.14
C ARG A 130 9.21 3.65 15.64
N GLY A 131 8.40 2.87 16.36
CA GLY A 131 8.30 2.91 17.81
C GLY A 131 7.49 1.75 18.38
N PRO A 132 7.32 1.69 19.71
CA PRO A 132 6.70 0.56 20.38
C PRO A 132 5.21 0.46 20.06
N VAL A 133 4.77 -0.78 19.80
CA VAL A 133 3.37 -1.20 19.75
C VAL A 133 3.24 -2.48 20.57
N THR A 134 2.25 -2.50 21.46
CA THR A 134 1.99 -3.65 22.34
C THR A 134 0.96 -4.57 21.68
N PHE A 135 1.23 -5.87 21.65
CA PHE A 135 0.34 -6.90 21.14
C PHE A 135 -0.07 -7.82 22.29
N ARG A 136 -1.37 -7.92 22.58
CA ARG A 136 -1.89 -8.82 23.61
C ARG A 136 -2.11 -10.22 23.03
N VAL A 137 -1.63 -11.22 23.74
CA VAL A 137 -1.66 -12.63 23.33
C VAL A 137 -2.15 -13.45 24.53
N GLY A 138 -3.48 -13.62 24.64
CA GLY A 138 -4.08 -14.18 25.86
C GLY A 138 -3.68 -13.35 27.08
N ASP A 139 -3.04 -13.99 28.07
CA ASP A 139 -2.67 -13.35 29.34
C ASP A 139 -1.31 -12.62 29.32
N HIS A 140 -0.58 -12.64 28.21
CA HIS A 140 0.73 -11.96 28.09
C HIS A 140 0.72 -10.90 26.98
N ALA A 141 1.78 -10.10 26.93
CA ALA A 141 1.94 -9.03 25.95
C ALA A 141 3.34 -9.10 25.32
N ILE A 142 3.39 -8.80 24.02
CA ILE A 142 4.63 -8.71 23.23
C ILE A 142 4.75 -7.26 22.77
N VAL A 143 5.94 -6.66 22.95
CA VAL A 143 6.18 -5.28 22.54
C VAL A 143 7.08 -5.30 21.30
N ALA A 144 6.54 -4.84 20.17
CA ALA A 144 7.34 -4.61 18.97
C ALA A 144 7.97 -3.21 19.05
N GLU A 145 9.23 -3.15 19.47
CA GLU A 145 9.94 -1.89 19.73
C GLU A 145 10.08 -0.96 18.51
N ALA A 146 10.09 -1.52 17.30
CA ALA A 146 10.36 -0.80 16.05
C ALA A 146 9.25 -0.96 15.00
N TYR A 147 7.99 -0.91 15.42
CA TYR A 147 6.83 -0.98 14.52
C TYR A 147 6.62 0.35 13.77
N PRO A 148 6.31 0.37 12.46
CA PRO A 148 6.05 1.62 11.72
C PRO A 148 4.77 2.32 12.19
N LYS A 149 4.90 3.39 12.98
CA LYS A 149 3.79 4.10 13.63
C LYS A 149 3.24 5.21 12.74
N ALA A 150 2.47 4.83 11.72
CA ALA A 150 1.68 5.79 10.96
C ALA A 150 0.60 6.39 11.87
N VAL A 151 0.72 7.68 12.17
CA VAL A 151 -0.16 8.37 13.12
C VAL A 151 -1.60 8.35 12.63
N GLY A 152 -2.53 8.03 13.53
CA GLY A 152 -3.96 7.89 13.23
C GLY A 152 -4.35 6.57 12.57
N LEU A 153 -3.39 5.72 12.21
CA LEU A 153 -3.65 4.41 11.60
C LEU A 153 -3.19 3.24 12.46
N VAL A 154 -2.10 3.40 13.20
CA VAL A 154 -1.54 2.35 14.07
C VAL A 154 -1.90 2.64 15.52
N PRO A 155 -2.56 1.71 16.23
CA PRO A 155 -2.83 1.87 17.65
C PRO A 155 -1.54 1.68 18.49
N ASP A 156 -1.54 2.20 19.72
CA ASP A 156 -0.46 1.94 20.67
C ASP A 156 -0.50 0.50 21.21
N GLU A 157 -1.69 -0.09 21.25
CA GLU A 157 -1.94 -1.45 21.71
C GLU A 157 -2.94 -2.16 20.78
N VAL A 158 -2.62 -3.41 20.39
CA VAL A 158 -3.51 -4.35 19.72
C VAL A 158 -4.03 -5.33 20.78
N PRO A 159 -5.32 -5.25 21.17
CA PRO A 159 -5.82 -5.87 22.39
C PRO A 159 -6.20 -7.36 22.25
N ASP A 160 -6.36 -7.87 21.04
CA ASP A 160 -6.71 -9.26 20.79
C ASP A 160 -6.14 -9.71 19.43
N LEU A 161 -5.51 -10.89 19.42
CA LEU A 161 -4.96 -11.56 18.25
C LEU A 161 -5.61 -12.94 17.99
N THR A 162 -6.63 -13.29 18.77
CA THR A 162 -7.31 -14.59 18.71
C THR A 162 -7.98 -14.82 17.36
N LEU A 163 -8.70 -13.79 16.87
CA LEU A 163 -9.36 -13.78 15.58
C LEU A 163 -9.37 -12.36 15.02
N LEU A 164 -8.74 -12.19 13.88
CA LEU A 164 -8.64 -10.95 13.14
C LEU A 164 -9.21 -11.15 11.75
N HIS A 165 -9.73 -10.07 11.18
CA HIS A 165 -10.24 -10.02 9.82
C HIS A 165 -9.70 -8.81 9.09
N GLY A 166 -9.34 -8.99 7.82
CA GLY A 166 -8.92 -7.90 6.96
C GLY A 166 -9.45 -8.10 5.56
N GLU A 167 -9.87 -7.01 4.93
CA GLU A 167 -10.26 -6.96 3.53
C GLU A 167 -9.42 -5.91 2.83
N ALA A 168 -9.08 -6.13 1.56
CA ALA A 168 -8.64 -5.05 0.68
C ALA A 168 -8.89 -5.35 -0.80
N LEU A 169 -9.20 -4.27 -1.52
CA LEU A 169 -9.23 -4.21 -2.97
C LEU A 169 -8.01 -3.45 -3.50
N ALA A 170 -7.39 -3.97 -4.57
CA ALA A 170 -6.31 -3.28 -5.26
C ALA A 170 -6.39 -3.40 -6.79
N GLY A 171 -6.17 -2.28 -7.47
CA GLY A 171 -6.18 -2.18 -8.93
C GLY A 171 -7.59 -2.04 -9.51
N THR A 172 -7.66 -2.09 -10.84
CA THR A 172 -8.89 -1.81 -11.60
C THR A 172 -9.02 -2.74 -12.80
N GLY A 173 -10.23 -2.84 -13.35
CA GLY A 173 -10.50 -3.62 -14.56
C GLY A 173 -10.46 -5.13 -14.30
N LEU A 174 -10.06 -5.91 -15.30
CA LEU A 174 -10.09 -7.38 -15.21
C LEU A 174 -9.00 -7.96 -14.30
N GLU A 175 -7.96 -7.19 -13.97
CA GLU A 175 -6.91 -7.62 -13.05
C GLU A 175 -7.06 -7.10 -11.62
N VAL A 176 -8.22 -6.50 -11.29
CA VAL A 176 -8.52 -6.12 -9.90
C VAL A 176 -8.36 -7.33 -8.98
N ALA A 177 -7.70 -7.12 -7.85
CA ALA A 177 -7.62 -8.10 -6.78
C ALA A 177 -8.58 -7.67 -5.67
N HIS A 178 -9.34 -8.63 -5.15
CA HIS A 178 -10.10 -8.47 -3.92
C HIS A 178 -9.69 -9.61 -3.00
N VAL A 179 -9.19 -9.24 -1.83
CA VAL A 179 -8.66 -10.17 -0.84
C VAL A 179 -9.44 -10.00 0.44
N ASP A 180 -10.09 -11.08 0.86
CA ASP A 180 -10.70 -11.21 2.18
C ASP A 180 -9.87 -12.22 2.96
N LEU A 181 -9.45 -11.88 4.18
CA LEU A 181 -8.69 -12.81 5.00
C LEU A 181 -9.17 -12.81 6.44
N VAL A 182 -8.98 -13.97 7.06
CA VAL A 182 -9.01 -14.13 8.50
C VAL A 182 -7.64 -14.60 8.95
N MET A 183 -7.18 -14.11 10.08
CA MET A 183 -5.92 -14.53 10.68
C MET A 183 -6.04 -14.53 12.20
N GLY A 184 -5.13 -15.20 12.88
CA GLY A 184 -5.11 -15.21 14.34
C GLY A 184 -4.11 -16.22 14.88
N LEU A 185 -4.16 -16.43 16.20
CA LEU A 185 -3.29 -17.41 16.86
C LEU A 185 -3.63 -18.84 16.39
N LYS A 186 -2.60 -19.67 16.22
CA LYS A 186 -2.72 -21.11 15.93
C LYS A 186 -3.46 -21.87 17.03
N SER A 187 -3.37 -21.42 18.27
CA SER A 187 -4.16 -21.95 19.39
C SER A 187 -5.64 -21.52 19.37
N GLY A 188 -6.00 -20.60 18.48
CA GLY A 188 -7.32 -19.99 18.38
C GLY A 188 -8.28 -20.69 17.40
N PRO A 189 -9.49 -20.11 17.23
CA PRO A 189 -10.54 -20.71 16.42
C PRO A 189 -10.21 -20.78 14.92
N VAL A 190 -9.27 -19.97 14.43
CA VAL A 190 -8.83 -19.98 13.03
C VAL A 190 -8.22 -21.34 12.66
N SER A 191 -7.43 -21.94 13.55
CA SER A 191 -6.84 -23.25 13.27
C SER A 191 -7.92 -24.34 13.16
N VAL A 192 -8.91 -24.32 14.06
CA VAL A 192 -10.05 -25.25 14.04
C VAL A 192 -10.84 -25.14 12.73
N ALA A 193 -11.10 -23.92 12.27
CA ALA A 193 -11.78 -23.67 10.99
C ALA A 193 -11.00 -24.20 9.78
N LEU A 194 -9.68 -24.38 9.91
CA LEU A 194 -8.79 -24.81 8.83
C LEU A 194 -8.36 -26.28 8.90
N GLU A 195 -8.82 -27.07 9.89
CA GLU A 195 -8.54 -28.52 9.99
C GLU A 195 -9.06 -29.35 8.79
N GLY A 196 -9.86 -28.74 7.92
CA GLY A 196 -10.32 -29.29 6.65
C GLY A 196 -9.85 -28.55 5.39
N ALA A 197 -9.02 -27.51 5.52
CA ALA A 197 -8.48 -26.79 4.37
C ALA A 197 -7.69 -27.76 3.46
N GLY A 198 -7.85 -27.63 2.14
CA GLY A 198 -7.25 -28.57 1.19
C GLY A 198 -8.09 -29.79 0.83
N ARG A 199 -9.21 -30.04 1.51
CA ARG A 199 -10.12 -31.13 1.13
C ARG A 199 -10.81 -30.79 -0.19
N MET A 200 -10.69 -31.67 -1.18
CA MET A 200 -11.45 -31.56 -2.42
C MET A 200 -12.92 -31.88 -2.14
N MET A 201 -13.79 -30.91 -2.40
CA MET A 201 -15.24 -31.10 -2.39
C MET A 201 -15.75 -31.05 -3.82
N GLU A 202 -16.63 -31.97 -4.19
CA GLU A 202 -17.26 -31.98 -5.50
C GLU A 202 -17.99 -30.65 -5.75
N GLY A 203 -17.76 -30.03 -6.91
CA GLY A 203 -18.32 -28.72 -7.27
C GLY A 203 -17.55 -27.50 -6.74
N PHE A 204 -16.50 -27.68 -5.93
CA PHE A 204 -15.67 -26.60 -5.40
C PHE A 204 -14.21 -26.72 -5.85
N HIS A 205 -13.55 -25.58 -6.02
CA HIS A 205 -12.11 -25.57 -6.25
C HIS A 205 -11.36 -25.69 -4.92
N PRO A 206 -10.29 -26.50 -4.86
CA PRO A 206 -9.60 -26.77 -3.62
C PRO A 206 -8.90 -25.51 -3.10
N SER A 207 -9.04 -25.24 -1.81
CA SER A 207 -8.04 -24.44 -1.08
C SER A 207 -6.75 -25.24 -0.94
N ASN A 208 -5.66 -24.61 -0.53
CA ASN A 208 -4.43 -25.31 -0.19
C ASN A 208 -3.57 -24.52 0.79
N VAL A 209 -2.78 -25.22 1.60
CA VAL A 209 -1.71 -24.61 2.37
C VAL A 209 -0.57 -24.25 1.41
N ILE A 210 -0.11 -23.00 1.45
CA ILE A 210 1.07 -22.58 0.68
C ILE A 210 2.31 -23.18 1.34
N LYS A 211 3.08 -23.95 0.58
CA LYS A 211 4.32 -24.59 1.05
C LYS A 211 5.43 -23.58 1.28
N ASP A 212 6.31 -23.88 2.22
CA ASP A 212 7.52 -23.09 2.52
C ASP A 212 7.23 -21.61 2.79
N LEU A 213 6.17 -21.36 3.56
CA LEU A 213 5.72 -20.04 3.96
C LEU A 213 5.37 -20.02 5.45
N GLU A 214 5.89 -19.01 6.14
CA GLU A 214 5.61 -18.71 7.53
C GLU A 214 5.19 -17.22 7.65
N PRO A 215 4.10 -16.89 8.36
CA PRO A 215 3.13 -17.78 9.02
C PRO A 215 2.43 -18.75 8.06
N THR A 216 1.90 -19.85 8.63
CA THR A 216 1.12 -20.83 7.87
C THR A 216 -0.04 -20.11 7.18
N THR A 217 -0.11 -20.22 5.85
CA THR A 217 -1.11 -19.51 5.05
C THR A 217 -1.90 -20.48 4.18
N VAL A 218 -3.22 -20.51 4.36
CA VAL A 218 -4.17 -21.24 3.53
C VAL A 218 -4.69 -20.29 2.44
N PHE A 219 -4.50 -20.67 1.18
CA PHE A 219 -5.00 -19.97 0.00
C PHE A 219 -6.31 -20.60 -0.49
N ALA A 220 -7.29 -19.79 -0.86
CA ALA A 220 -8.53 -20.25 -1.49
C ALA A 220 -9.02 -19.26 -2.57
N PRO A 221 -9.47 -19.74 -3.75
CA PRO A 221 -10.12 -18.88 -4.72
C PRO A 221 -11.58 -18.60 -4.36
N THR A 222 -12.08 -17.42 -4.71
CA THR A 222 -13.50 -17.04 -4.49
C THR A 222 -14.40 -17.25 -5.71
N VAL A 223 -13.81 -17.55 -6.88
CA VAL A 223 -14.54 -17.74 -8.14
C VAL A 223 -14.31 -19.11 -8.73
N THR A 224 -15.31 -19.60 -9.48
CA THR A 224 -15.19 -20.80 -10.29
C THR A 224 -14.12 -20.62 -11.36
N ILE A 225 -13.20 -21.57 -11.45
CA ILE A 225 -12.16 -21.64 -12.47
C ILE A 225 -12.80 -22.10 -13.78
N THR A 226 -12.66 -21.26 -14.81
CA THR A 226 -13.39 -21.40 -16.09
C THR A 226 -12.50 -21.91 -17.23
N GLY A 227 -11.20 -22.12 -17.00
CA GLY A 227 -10.27 -22.61 -18.01
C GLY A 227 -8.81 -22.59 -17.54
N GLU A 228 -7.91 -23.18 -18.34
CA GLU A 228 -6.50 -23.38 -17.95
C GLU A 228 -5.73 -22.07 -17.72
N LEU A 229 -5.96 -21.03 -18.52
CA LEU A 229 -5.34 -19.72 -18.31
C LEU A 229 -5.78 -19.11 -16.97
N HIS A 230 -7.08 -19.13 -16.67
CA HIS A 230 -7.62 -18.62 -15.42
C HIS A 230 -7.08 -19.42 -14.23
N LYS A 231 -7.04 -20.76 -14.34
CA LYS A 231 -6.42 -21.65 -13.35
C LYS A 231 -4.98 -21.25 -13.04
N LYS A 232 -4.17 -21.02 -14.08
CA LYS A 232 -2.78 -20.55 -13.94
C LYS A 232 -2.69 -19.19 -13.25
N LEU A 233 -3.53 -18.24 -13.63
CA LEU A 233 -3.54 -16.92 -12.99
C LEU A 233 -3.90 -17.00 -11.50
N VAL A 234 -4.80 -17.91 -11.11
CA VAL A 234 -5.17 -18.11 -9.71
C VAL A 234 -4.06 -18.83 -8.93
N TYR A 235 -3.71 -20.06 -9.32
CA TYR A 235 -2.88 -20.93 -8.50
C TYR A 235 -1.37 -20.73 -8.66
N ASP A 236 -0.92 -20.17 -9.79
CA ASP A 236 0.51 -19.89 -10.00
C ASP A 236 0.84 -18.43 -9.70
N VAL A 237 0.00 -17.50 -10.19
CA VAL A 237 0.32 -16.06 -10.16
C VAL A 237 -0.21 -15.41 -8.89
N ALA A 238 -1.50 -15.53 -8.59
CA ALA A 238 -2.10 -14.89 -7.42
C ALA A 238 -1.64 -15.56 -6.11
N GLN A 239 -1.57 -16.89 -6.06
CA GLN A 239 -1.01 -17.60 -4.90
C GLN A 239 0.45 -17.20 -4.62
N ARG A 240 1.28 -17.04 -5.67
CA ARG A 240 2.65 -16.53 -5.49
C ARG A 240 2.64 -15.11 -4.96
N ALA A 241 1.74 -14.25 -5.43
CA ALA A 241 1.61 -12.88 -4.95
C ALA A 241 1.23 -12.82 -3.46
N VAL A 242 0.33 -13.69 -3.00
CA VAL A 242 0.01 -13.88 -1.58
C VAL A 242 1.26 -14.27 -0.80
N ALA A 243 2.01 -15.27 -1.26
CA ALA A 243 3.22 -15.72 -0.58
C ALA A 243 4.29 -14.61 -0.50
N ASP A 244 4.49 -13.88 -1.59
CA ASP A 244 5.41 -12.74 -1.64
C ASP A 244 4.95 -11.62 -0.69
N ALA A 245 3.64 -11.37 -0.60
CA ALA A 245 3.05 -10.38 0.31
C ALA A 245 3.25 -10.73 1.79
N VAL A 246 2.99 -11.99 2.16
CA VAL A 246 3.22 -12.49 3.52
C VAL A 246 4.69 -12.38 3.89
N ARG A 247 5.60 -12.85 3.02
CA ARG A 247 7.06 -12.73 3.24
C ARG A 247 7.48 -11.27 3.41
N ARG A 248 7.00 -10.38 2.55
CA ARG A 248 7.31 -8.95 2.67
C ARG A 248 6.80 -8.35 3.98
N THR A 249 5.63 -8.78 4.45
CA THR A 249 5.03 -8.33 5.71
C THR A 249 5.85 -8.76 6.91
N VAL A 250 6.40 -9.97 6.90
CA VAL A 250 7.40 -10.44 7.88
C VAL A 250 8.68 -9.60 7.79
N THR A 251 9.24 -9.43 6.59
CA THR A 251 10.48 -8.63 6.38
C THR A 251 10.34 -7.19 6.87
N ASP A 252 9.18 -6.57 6.68
CA ASP A 252 8.92 -5.20 7.11
C ASP A 252 8.70 -5.06 8.63
N ARG A 253 8.65 -6.20 9.36
CA ARG A 253 8.35 -6.32 10.79
C ARG A 253 6.97 -5.79 11.16
N ILE A 254 5.99 -6.13 10.33
CA ILE A 254 4.56 -5.89 10.62
C ILE A 254 4.01 -6.99 11.53
N PHE A 255 4.56 -8.19 11.47
CA PHE A 255 4.39 -9.17 12.54
C PHE A 255 5.56 -9.01 13.53
N PRO A 256 5.31 -8.97 14.85
CA PRO A 256 6.36 -9.18 15.84
C PRO A 256 7.07 -10.51 15.56
N GLU A 257 8.40 -10.54 15.67
CA GLU A 257 9.21 -11.71 15.27
C GLU A 257 8.78 -12.96 16.06
N GLU A 258 8.41 -12.78 17.33
CA GLU A 258 7.91 -13.79 18.25
C GLU A 258 6.55 -14.36 17.86
N LEU A 259 5.74 -13.63 17.07
CA LEU A 259 4.40 -14.05 16.66
C LEU A 259 4.36 -14.71 15.28
N VAL A 260 5.42 -14.62 14.49
CA VAL A 260 5.45 -15.12 13.11
C VAL A 260 5.11 -16.61 13.06
N SER A 261 5.63 -17.41 14.01
CA SER A 261 5.35 -18.85 14.07
C SER A 261 4.00 -19.20 14.68
N ASP A 262 3.38 -18.26 15.41
CA ASP A 262 2.13 -18.51 16.16
C ASP A 262 0.89 -18.00 15.41
N ILE A 263 1.09 -17.25 14.33
CA ILE A 263 0.00 -16.78 13.47
C ILE A 263 -0.33 -17.83 12.40
N ILE A 264 -1.62 -17.96 12.10
CA ILE A 264 -2.15 -18.65 10.94
C ILE A 264 -3.04 -17.69 10.14
N ILE A 265 -2.98 -17.77 8.81
CA ILE A 265 -3.72 -16.92 7.89
C ILE A 265 -4.54 -17.80 6.95
N ALA A 266 -5.81 -17.46 6.74
CA ALA A 266 -6.60 -17.96 5.63
C ALA A 266 -7.01 -16.79 4.73
N VAL A 267 -6.65 -16.89 3.46
CA VAL A 267 -6.80 -15.81 2.48
C VAL A 267 -7.62 -16.28 1.29
N ASN A 268 -8.74 -15.59 1.10
CA ASN A 268 -9.60 -15.71 -0.05
C ASN A 268 -9.17 -14.72 -1.11
N VAL A 269 -9.02 -15.20 -2.35
CA VAL A 269 -8.48 -14.41 -3.45
C VAL A 269 -9.42 -14.41 -4.64
N PHE A 270 -9.79 -13.21 -5.09
CA PHE A 270 -10.51 -13.00 -6.34
C PHE A 270 -9.55 -12.74 -7.51
N VAL A 271 -9.74 -13.49 -8.59
CA VAL A 271 -9.15 -13.20 -9.90
C VAL A 271 -10.28 -13.28 -10.92
N HIS A 272 -10.48 -12.24 -11.73
CA HIS A 272 -11.57 -12.27 -12.70
C HIS A 272 -11.33 -13.35 -13.77
N PRO A 273 -12.36 -14.13 -14.21
CA PRO A 273 -12.21 -15.20 -15.21
C PRO A 273 -11.64 -14.77 -16.57
N LYS A 274 -11.77 -13.48 -16.90
CA LYS A 274 -11.24 -12.85 -18.13
C LYS A 274 -9.93 -12.10 -17.94
N ALA A 275 -9.32 -12.14 -16.75
CA ALA A 275 -8.00 -11.59 -16.53
C ALA A 275 -7.00 -12.22 -17.50
N ASN A 276 -6.08 -11.43 -18.03
CA ASN A 276 -5.06 -11.95 -18.97
C ASN A 276 -3.66 -11.39 -18.71
N ASN A 277 -3.52 -10.37 -17.87
CA ASN A 277 -2.23 -9.77 -17.55
C ASN A 277 -1.68 -10.32 -16.22
N ALA A 278 -0.88 -11.38 -16.29
CA ALA A 278 -0.26 -12.02 -15.13
C ALA A 278 0.53 -11.03 -14.24
N LYS A 279 1.21 -10.04 -14.83
CA LYS A 279 1.97 -9.05 -14.06
C LYS A 279 1.07 -8.19 -13.19
N ARG A 280 -0.08 -7.75 -13.73
CA ARG A 280 -1.07 -6.97 -12.96
C ARG A 280 -1.78 -7.83 -11.92
N VAL A 281 -2.14 -9.06 -12.25
CA VAL A 281 -2.70 -10.02 -11.29
C VAL A 281 -1.76 -10.20 -10.10
N HIS A 282 -0.46 -10.37 -10.34
CA HIS A 282 0.53 -10.49 -9.27
C HIS A 282 0.64 -9.22 -8.43
N ILE A 283 0.86 -8.06 -9.07
CA ILE A 283 1.02 -6.78 -8.36
C ILE A 283 -0.20 -6.46 -7.49
N ASN A 284 -1.41 -6.64 -8.04
CA ASN A 284 -2.64 -6.28 -7.35
C ASN A 284 -2.91 -7.23 -6.19
N ASN A 285 -2.76 -8.55 -6.37
CA ASN A 285 -2.93 -9.50 -5.27
C ASN A 285 -1.86 -9.33 -4.18
N PHE A 286 -0.63 -8.99 -4.56
CA PHE A 286 0.43 -8.67 -3.60
C PHE A 286 0.03 -7.47 -2.72
N ARG A 287 -0.43 -6.38 -3.35
CA ARG A 287 -0.85 -5.15 -2.64
C ARG A 287 -2.08 -5.39 -1.76
N ALA A 288 -3.14 -5.98 -2.33
CA ALA A 288 -4.37 -6.29 -1.61
C ALA A 288 -4.09 -7.19 -0.39
N THR A 289 -3.29 -8.25 -0.54
CA THR A 289 -2.94 -9.13 0.59
C THR A 289 -2.22 -8.37 1.70
N ARG A 290 -1.23 -7.52 1.36
CA ARG A 290 -0.54 -6.71 2.36
C ARG A 290 -1.48 -5.73 3.07
N PHE A 291 -2.35 -5.06 2.33
CA PHE A 291 -3.31 -4.11 2.89
C PHE A 291 -4.31 -4.81 3.82
N ALA A 292 -4.84 -5.96 3.41
CA ALA A 292 -5.74 -6.77 4.22
C ALA A 292 -5.05 -7.25 5.51
N ILE A 293 -3.79 -7.73 5.45
CA ILE A 293 -3.05 -8.14 6.65
C ILE A 293 -2.87 -6.97 7.61
N ARG A 294 -2.48 -5.79 7.10
CA ARG A 294 -2.29 -4.59 7.93
C ARG A 294 -3.58 -4.17 8.59
N ARG A 295 -4.68 -4.15 7.83
CA ARG A 295 -6.01 -3.85 8.35
C ARG A 295 -6.40 -4.81 9.46
N ALA A 296 -6.19 -6.12 9.26
CA ALA A 296 -6.45 -7.12 10.27
C ALA A 296 -5.66 -6.89 11.56
N ILE A 297 -4.33 -6.76 11.47
CA ILE A 297 -3.47 -6.67 12.65
C ILE A 297 -3.52 -5.31 13.37
N GLU A 298 -3.82 -4.23 12.63
CA GLU A 298 -3.94 -2.88 13.19
C GLU A 298 -5.38 -2.55 13.62
N GLY A 299 -6.32 -3.51 13.54
CA GLY A 299 -7.71 -3.34 13.96
C GLY A 299 -8.52 -2.39 13.06
N ARG A 300 -8.20 -2.36 11.77
CA ARG A 300 -8.86 -1.50 10.77
C ARG A 300 -9.72 -2.31 9.80
N GLN A 301 -10.83 -1.78 9.30
CA GLN A 301 -11.39 -0.46 9.61
C GLN A 301 -12.14 -0.48 10.95
N SER A 302 -11.87 0.48 11.83
CA SER A 302 -12.63 0.63 13.07
C SER A 302 -14.06 1.11 12.78
N VAL A 303 -14.96 0.99 13.76
CA VAL A 303 -16.34 1.49 13.63
C VAL A 303 -16.33 2.99 13.34
N GLU A 304 -15.46 3.74 14.00
CA GLU A 304 -15.29 5.18 13.80
C GLU A 304 -14.81 5.48 12.38
N GLU A 305 -13.86 4.69 11.86
CA GLU A 305 -13.36 4.84 10.49
C GLU A 305 -14.47 4.59 9.46
N ILE A 306 -15.30 3.55 9.66
CA ILE A 306 -16.43 3.23 8.79
C ILE A 306 -17.46 4.36 8.81
N VAL A 307 -17.82 4.85 10.00
CA VAL A 307 -18.80 5.94 10.17
C VAL A 307 -18.29 7.23 9.51
N ALA A 308 -17.03 7.58 9.72
CA ALA A 308 -16.43 8.79 9.13
C ALA A 308 -16.37 8.75 7.60
N ARG A 309 -16.33 7.54 7.01
CA ARG A 309 -16.15 7.32 5.56
C ARG A 309 -17.43 6.97 4.83
N ARG A 310 -18.55 6.84 5.54
CA ARG A 310 -19.85 6.43 4.99
C ARG A 310 -20.22 7.22 3.73
N ASP A 311 -20.06 8.54 3.76
CA ASP A 311 -20.55 9.41 2.69
C ASP A 311 -19.59 9.46 1.49
N SER A 312 -18.30 9.17 1.69
CA SER A 312 -17.30 9.08 0.61
C SER A 312 -17.11 7.67 0.06
N ALA A 313 -17.62 6.64 0.75
CA ALA A 313 -17.59 5.27 0.28
C ALA A 313 -18.35 5.13 -1.05
N ARG A 314 -17.73 4.45 -2.01
CA ARG A 314 -18.32 4.13 -3.32
C ARG A 314 -18.25 2.63 -3.50
N HIS A 315 -19.40 1.98 -3.56
CA HIS A 315 -19.45 0.56 -3.87
C HIS A 315 -19.50 0.39 -5.39
N PRO A 316 -18.59 -0.39 -6.01
CA PRO A 316 -18.43 -0.43 -7.47
C PRO A 316 -19.66 -0.93 -8.22
N PHE A 317 -20.57 -1.65 -7.53
CA PHE A 317 -21.82 -2.15 -8.09
C PHE A 317 -23.08 -1.53 -7.46
N ALA A 318 -22.94 -0.60 -6.50
CA ALA A 318 -24.11 0.10 -5.96
C ALA A 318 -24.30 1.40 -6.73
N TYR A 319 -25.52 1.65 -7.17
CA TYR A 319 -25.87 2.91 -7.79
C TYR A 319 -26.10 3.96 -6.69
N ASN A 320 -25.03 4.69 -6.35
CA ASN A 320 -25.07 5.85 -5.45
C ASN A 320 -24.60 7.09 -6.23
N PRO A 321 -25.53 7.80 -6.90
CA PRO A 321 -25.22 9.07 -7.57
C PRO A 321 -24.82 10.16 -6.56
#